data_AF-A0A0G0U3A2-F1
#
_entry.id   AF-A0A0G0U3A2-F1
#
_cell.length_a   1.000
_cell.length_b   1.000
_cell.length_c   1.000
_cell.angle_alpha   90.00
_cell.angle_beta   90.00
_cell.angle_gamma   90.00
#
_symmetry.space_group_name_H-M   'P 1'
#
loop_
_entity.id
_entity.type
_entity.pdbx_description
1 polymer ?
#
loop_
_entity_poly.entity_id
_entity_poly.type
_entity_poly.pdbx_seq_one_letter_code
_entity_poly.pdbx_strand_id
1 'polypeptide(L)'
;MPRAHEAALLLLMRHTKLSQADWIELIKLRLTHIKPWLKDMPMMRFDEVEILQDQSHLHRLGRLHDKPAPELLGFTVKYGLTVQGLFDVEPLYLKTIVRTRGERPYRHVVGILRTGRLVLIKVTFVDEQGYKGRGYQRALTVELRDTTVEEILTIQGYTDPKSFWTFLNDQIKAFFNRRQKMLEDAGDLYREMIQETKLLSVLELDLIQHDHEKV
;
A
#
# COMPACT_ATOMS: atom_id res chain seq x y z
N MET A 1 -4.12 19.91 -15.11
CA MET A 1 -4.36 19.83 -13.66
C MET A 1 -3.38 20.70 -12.80
N PRO A 2 -3.19 22.03 -13.05
CA PRO A 2 -2.30 22.85 -12.20
C PRO A 2 -2.94 23.28 -10.86
N ARG A 3 -4.24 23.60 -10.88
CA ARG A 3 -4.94 24.26 -9.75
C ARG A 3 -5.01 23.43 -8.45
N ALA A 4 -5.12 22.10 -8.55
CA ALA A 4 -5.17 21.23 -7.38
C ALA A 4 -3.81 21.11 -6.67
N HIS A 5 -2.71 21.21 -7.43
CA HIS A 5 -1.35 21.19 -6.90
C HIS A 5 -1.01 22.52 -6.22
N GLU A 6 -1.42 23.64 -6.82
CA GLU A 6 -1.32 24.98 -6.25
C GLU A 6 -2.10 25.10 -4.93
N ALA A 7 -3.34 24.60 -4.87
CA ALA A 7 -4.14 24.60 -3.64
C ALA A 7 -3.51 23.80 -2.49
N ALA A 8 -2.97 22.61 -2.80
CA ALA A 8 -2.27 21.79 -1.80
C ALA A 8 -0.97 22.46 -1.30
N LEU A 9 -0.21 23.08 -2.21
CA LEU A 9 0.99 23.85 -1.85
C LEU A 9 0.66 25.06 -0.98
N LEU A 10 -0.39 25.81 -1.32
CA LEU A 10 -0.83 26.97 -0.54
C LEU A 10 -1.24 26.58 0.89
N LEU A 11 -1.92 25.44 1.07
CA LEU A 11 -2.25 24.91 2.40
C LEU A 11 -0.99 24.49 3.17
N LEU A 12 -0.04 23.80 2.53
CA LEU A 12 1.20 23.34 3.17
C LEU A 12 2.20 24.49 3.48
N MET A 13 2.13 25.60 2.74
CA MET A 13 2.98 26.78 2.94
C MET A 13 2.43 27.74 4.01
N ARG A 14 1.23 27.50 4.55
CA ARG A 14 0.71 28.30 5.66
C ARG A 14 1.55 28.05 6.91
N HIS A 15 2.03 29.13 7.53
CA HIS A 15 2.75 29.10 8.82
C HIS A 15 1.85 28.81 10.04
N THR A 16 0.55 28.63 9.82
CA THR A 16 -0.43 28.28 10.87
C THR A 16 -0.67 26.79 10.93
N LYS A 17 -1.02 26.28 12.12
CA LYS A 17 -1.39 24.88 12.30
C LYS A 17 -2.63 24.56 11.45
N LEU A 18 -2.54 23.52 10.62
CA LEU A 18 -3.65 23.05 9.80
C LEU A 18 -4.82 22.59 10.67
N SER A 19 -6.03 23.05 10.32
CA SER A 19 -7.26 22.55 10.93
C SER A 19 -7.57 21.13 10.44
N GLN A 20 -8.49 20.44 11.12
CA GLN A 20 -8.92 19.11 10.67
C GLN A 20 -9.55 19.14 9.28
N ALA A 21 -10.29 20.21 8.94
CA ALA A 21 -10.86 20.40 7.61
C ALA A 21 -9.78 20.57 6.54
N ASP A 22 -8.73 21.36 6.82
CA ASP A 22 -7.59 21.55 5.90
C ASP A 22 -6.88 20.21 5.64
N TRP A 23 -6.72 19.38 6.67
CA TRP A 23 -6.14 18.05 6.54
C TRP A 23 -6.99 17.13 5.65
N ILE A 24 -8.30 17.12 5.84
CA ILE A 24 -9.22 16.33 5.02
C ILE A 24 -9.10 16.75 3.55
N GLU A 25 -9.07 18.05 3.28
CA GLU A 25 -8.91 18.58 1.92
C GLU A 25 -7.57 18.17 1.31
N LEU A 26 -6.47 18.31 2.06
CA LEU A 26 -5.14 17.86 1.63
C LEU A 26 -5.12 16.38 1.26
N ILE A 27 -5.69 15.52 2.11
CA ILE A 27 -5.78 14.08 1.85
C ILE A 27 -6.58 13.81 0.58
N LYS A 28 -7.73 14.47 0.37
CA LYS A 28 -8.55 14.31 -0.84
C LYS A 28 -7.81 14.76 -2.11
N LEU A 29 -7.12 15.90 -2.05
CA LEU A 29 -6.29 16.39 -3.16
C LEU A 29 -5.19 15.40 -3.50
N ARG A 30 -4.54 14.83 -2.47
CA ARG A 30 -3.50 13.81 -2.66
C ARG A 30 -4.04 12.53 -3.26
N LEU A 31 -5.17 12.03 -2.79
CA LEU A 31 -5.83 10.85 -3.36
C LEU A 31 -6.19 11.07 -4.85
N THR A 32 -6.69 12.27 -5.18
CA THR A 32 -7.00 12.65 -6.56
C THR A 32 -5.73 12.66 -7.43
N HIS A 33 -4.63 13.19 -6.90
CA HIS A 33 -3.35 13.26 -7.59
C HIS A 33 -2.73 11.87 -7.83
N ILE A 34 -2.86 10.93 -6.89
CA ILE A 34 -2.24 9.59 -7.03
C ILE A 34 -3.07 8.67 -7.90
N LYS A 35 -4.38 8.93 -8.02
CA LYS A 35 -5.33 8.05 -8.71
C LYS A 35 -4.88 7.58 -10.10
N PRO A 36 -4.30 8.42 -10.98
CA PRO A 36 -3.81 7.98 -12.29
C PRO A 36 -2.66 6.97 -12.22
N TRP A 37 -1.88 7.00 -11.13
CA TRP A 37 -0.70 6.18 -10.90
C TRP A 37 -1.01 4.87 -10.18
N LEU A 38 -2.15 4.76 -9.49
CA LEU A 38 -2.53 3.57 -8.73
C LEU A 38 -2.56 2.29 -9.58
N LYS A 39 -2.91 2.38 -10.86
CA LYS A 39 -2.88 1.23 -11.77
C LYS A 39 -1.47 0.66 -11.99
N ASP A 40 -0.44 1.51 -11.88
CA ASP A 40 0.96 1.18 -12.13
C ASP A 40 1.73 0.90 -10.83
N MET A 41 1.13 1.22 -9.67
CA MET A 41 1.71 0.92 -8.37
C MET A 41 1.68 -0.59 -8.10
N PRO A 42 2.76 -1.16 -7.53
CA PRO A 42 2.72 -2.52 -7.02
C PRO A 42 1.74 -2.57 -5.85
N MET A 43 0.70 -3.40 -5.96
CA MET A 43 -0.33 -3.57 -4.94
C MET A 43 -0.33 -5.01 -4.45
N MET A 44 -0.35 -5.17 -3.13
CA MET A 44 -0.52 -6.47 -2.51
C MET A 44 -2.00 -6.86 -2.47
N ARG A 45 -2.28 -8.16 -2.44
CA ARG A 45 -3.63 -8.63 -2.14
C ARG A 45 -3.88 -8.53 -0.64
N PHE A 46 -5.12 -8.31 -0.25
CA PHE A 46 -5.45 -8.18 1.18
C PHE A 46 -5.20 -9.47 1.96
N ASP A 47 -5.39 -10.66 1.35
CA ASP A 47 -5.07 -11.94 1.97
C ASP A 47 -3.57 -12.22 2.17
N GLU A 48 -2.70 -11.43 1.57
CA GLU A 48 -1.25 -11.48 1.76
C GLU A 48 -0.78 -10.54 2.89
N VAL A 49 -1.68 -9.69 3.39
CA VAL A 49 -1.37 -8.76 4.49
C VAL A 49 -1.21 -9.54 5.79
N GLU A 50 -0.22 -9.19 6.60
CA GLU A 50 -0.13 -9.69 7.98
C GLU A 50 -0.74 -8.65 8.93
N ILE A 51 -1.78 -9.02 9.69
CA ILE A 51 -2.45 -8.15 10.67
C ILE A 51 -2.35 -8.80 12.04
N LEU A 52 -1.60 -8.17 12.95
CA LEU A 52 -1.46 -8.65 14.33
C LEU A 52 -2.51 -8.00 15.24
N GLN A 53 -3.00 -8.79 16.20
CA GLN A 53 -3.81 -8.29 17.30
C GLN A 53 -2.92 -7.54 18.31
N ASP A 54 -1.82 -8.14 18.79
CA ASP A 54 -0.91 -7.54 19.80
C ASP A 54 0.60 -7.68 19.45
N GLN A 55 1.44 -6.86 20.07
CA GLN A 55 2.91 -6.79 19.92
C GLN A 55 3.63 -8.09 20.30
N SER A 56 3.06 -8.88 21.21
CA SER A 56 3.68 -10.09 21.74
C SER A 56 3.47 -11.32 20.84
N HIS A 57 2.82 -11.15 19.69
CA HIS A 57 2.30 -12.23 18.86
C HIS A 57 2.63 -12.01 17.38
N LEU A 58 3.70 -12.67 16.91
CA LEU A 58 4.05 -12.74 15.50
C LEU A 58 3.09 -13.73 14.82
N HIS A 59 2.07 -13.20 14.15
CA HIS A 59 1.09 -14.01 13.45
C HIS A 59 0.90 -13.48 12.03
N ARG A 60 1.38 -14.23 11.05
CA ARG A 60 0.79 -14.18 9.72
C ARG A 60 -0.73 -14.23 9.90
N LEU A 61 -1.49 -13.44 9.12
CA LEU A 61 -2.80 -13.93 8.69
C LEU A 61 -2.44 -15.28 8.06
N GLY A 62 -2.55 -16.37 8.83
CA GLY A 62 -1.95 -17.65 8.46
C GLY A 62 -2.34 -17.89 7.03
N ARG A 63 -1.35 -18.16 6.14
CA ARG A 63 -1.56 -18.29 4.69
C ARG A 63 -2.97 -18.83 4.51
N LEU A 64 -3.90 -18.02 4.01
CA LEU A 64 -5.32 -18.39 3.91
C LEU A 64 -5.51 -19.72 3.14
N HIS A 65 -4.45 -20.19 2.50
CA HIS A 65 -4.24 -21.49 1.88
C HIS A 65 -4.23 -22.74 2.79
N ASP A 66 -3.92 -22.67 4.08
CA ASP A 66 -3.67 -23.92 4.84
C ASP A 66 -4.92 -24.55 5.48
N LYS A 67 -6.08 -23.89 5.31
CA LYS A 67 -7.47 -24.39 5.39
C LYS A 67 -8.35 -23.15 5.59
N PRO A 68 -9.19 -22.73 4.62
CA PRO A 68 -10.23 -21.75 4.94
C PRO A 68 -11.03 -22.33 6.09
N ALA A 69 -11.16 -21.57 7.20
CA ALA A 69 -12.15 -21.95 8.20
C ALA A 69 -13.47 -21.98 7.43
N PRO A 70 -14.21 -23.10 7.48
CA PRO A 70 -15.56 -23.11 6.94
C PRO A 70 -16.28 -21.99 7.69
N GLU A 71 -16.89 -21.08 6.93
CA GLU A 71 -17.65 -19.94 7.46
C GLU A 71 -16.82 -18.71 7.90
N LEU A 72 -16.11 -18.08 6.96
CA LEU A 72 -16.01 -16.61 6.95
C LEU A 72 -17.39 -16.00 6.62
N LEU A 73 -18.36 -16.18 7.54
CA LEU A 73 -19.71 -15.62 7.48
C LEU A 73 -19.60 -14.11 7.65
N GLY A 74 -19.59 -13.38 6.54
CA GLY A 74 -19.55 -11.91 6.57
C GLY A 74 -18.88 -11.24 5.38
N PHE A 75 -18.47 -11.97 4.34
CA PHE A 75 -18.06 -11.30 3.11
C PHE A 75 -19.27 -10.65 2.45
N THR A 76 -19.27 -9.32 2.45
CA THR A 76 -19.99 -8.54 1.47
C THR A 76 -19.51 -8.96 0.08
N VAL A 77 -20.39 -9.62 -0.68
CA VAL A 77 -20.21 -10.20 -2.04
C VAL A 77 -19.45 -9.28 -3.02
N LYS A 78 -19.39 -7.97 -2.75
CA LYS A 78 -18.77 -6.95 -3.58
C LYS A 78 -17.23 -6.95 -3.57
N TYR A 79 -16.58 -7.38 -2.48
CA TYR A 79 -15.12 -7.31 -2.34
C TYR A 79 -14.58 -8.58 -1.67
N GLY A 80 -13.94 -9.45 -2.44
CA GLY A 80 -13.28 -10.65 -1.91
C GLY A 80 -11.93 -10.35 -1.25
N LEU A 81 -11.39 -11.31 -0.50
CA LEU A 81 -10.05 -11.23 0.14
C LEU A 81 -8.90 -11.01 -0.84
N THR A 82 -9.12 -11.31 -2.11
CA THR A 82 -8.14 -11.16 -3.19
C THR A 82 -8.03 -9.73 -3.71
N VAL A 83 -8.74 -8.78 -3.07
CA VAL A 83 -8.71 -7.38 -3.48
C VAL A 83 -7.30 -6.80 -3.34
N GLN A 84 -6.87 -6.06 -4.36
CA GLN A 84 -5.56 -5.44 -4.40
C GLN A 84 -5.65 -3.95 -4.04
N GLY A 85 -4.76 -3.53 -3.15
CA GLY A 85 -4.68 -2.14 -2.71
C GLY A 85 -3.43 -1.82 -1.93
N LEU A 86 -3.32 -0.55 -1.55
CA LEU A 86 -2.40 -0.09 -0.52
C LEU A 86 -3.14 -0.16 0.81
N PHE A 87 -2.66 -0.95 1.76
CA PHE A 87 -3.31 -1.14 3.05
C PHE A 87 -2.42 -0.61 4.17
N ASP A 88 -3.01 0.14 5.10
CA ASP A 88 -2.29 0.78 6.19
C ASP A 88 -2.12 -0.16 7.39
N VAL A 89 -1.09 -1.00 7.29
CA VAL A 89 -0.84 -2.15 8.17
C VAL A 89 0.38 -1.95 9.09
N GLU A 90 1.12 -0.86 8.92
CA GLU A 90 2.32 -0.50 9.69
C GLU A 90 2.00 0.34 10.95
N PRO A 91 2.94 0.39 11.92
CA PRO A 91 3.22 -0.65 12.90
C PRO A 91 2.22 -0.64 14.06
N LEU A 92 2.05 -1.82 14.65
CA LEU A 92 0.90 -2.22 15.47
C LEU A 92 0.80 -1.51 16.82
N TYR A 93 1.88 -0.90 17.31
CA TYR A 93 1.91 -0.23 18.60
C TYR A 93 1.13 1.10 18.63
N LEU A 94 0.76 1.65 17.46
CA LEU A 94 0.07 2.94 17.35
C LEU A 94 -1.44 2.83 17.15
N LYS A 95 -1.98 1.64 16.83
CA LYS A 95 -3.39 1.47 16.45
C LYS A 95 -4.08 0.49 17.38
N THR A 96 -5.00 1.01 18.18
CA THR A 96 -5.67 0.31 19.28
C THR A 96 -6.61 -0.78 18.78
N ILE A 97 -6.53 -2.00 19.34
CA ILE A 97 -7.61 -2.99 19.21
C ILE A 97 -8.85 -2.40 19.87
N VAL A 98 -9.99 -2.46 19.20
CA VAL A 98 -11.25 -2.11 19.83
C VAL A 98 -11.79 -3.34 20.57
N ARG A 99 -11.95 -3.22 21.89
CA ARG A 99 -12.56 -4.22 22.76
C ARG A 99 -13.81 -3.63 23.40
N THR A 100 -14.96 -3.84 22.78
CA THR A 100 -16.24 -3.47 23.37
C THR A 100 -16.73 -4.61 24.26
N ARG A 101 -17.33 -4.31 25.41
CA ARG A 101 -17.86 -5.34 26.31
C ARG A 101 -18.94 -6.16 25.60
N GLY A 102 -18.73 -7.48 25.51
CA GLY A 102 -19.66 -8.40 24.83
C GLY A 102 -19.43 -8.56 23.33
N GLU A 103 -18.48 -7.81 22.75
CA GLU A 103 -18.07 -7.95 21.35
C GLU A 103 -16.72 -8.64 21.26
N ARG A 104 -16.51 -9.37 20.16
CA ARG A 104 -15.19 -9.92 19.84
C ARG A 104 -14.22 -8.79 19.50
N PRO A 105 -12.93 -8.94 19.82
CA PRO A 105 -11.92 -7.95 19.48
C PRO A 105 -11.86 -7.77 17.97
N TYR A 106 -11.80 -6.52 17.53
CA TYR A 106 -11.68 -6.20 16.12
C TYR A 106 -10.70 -5.05 15.87
N ARG A 107 -10.27 -4.95 14.62
CA ARG A 107 -9.38 -3.91 14.13
C ARG A 107 -9.87 -3.34 12.81
N HIS A 108 -9.69 -2.04 12.65
CA HIS A 108 -9.88 -1.37 11.39
C HIS A 108 -8.55 -1.25 10.64
N VAL A 109 -8.58 -1.59 9.36
CA VAL A 109 -7.52 -1.32 8.39
C VAL A 109 -8.10 -0.43 7.30
N VAL A 110 -7.41 0.66 7.02
CA VAL A 110 -7.76 1.55 5.92
C VAL A 110 -6.97 1.14 4.69
N GLY A 111 -7.64 1.11 3.54
CA GLY A 111 -7.02 0.77 2.27
C GLY A 111 -7.41 1.71 1.14
N ILE A 112 -6.56 1.75 0.11
CA ILE A 112 -6.85 2.40 -1.17
C ILE A 112 -6.75 1.34 -2.25
N LEU A 113 -7.88 1.06 -2.90
CA LEU A 113 -7.94 0.08 -3.98
C LEU A 113 -7.26 0.61 -5.24
N ARG A 114 -6.93 -0.29 -6.17
CA ARG A 114 -6.43 0.06 -7.52
C ARG A 114 -7.31 1.07 -8.27
N THR A 115 -8.62 1.06 -8.00
CA THR A 115 -9.60 1.99 -8.58
C THR A 115 -9.54 3.41 -7.99
N GLY A 116 -8.76 3.62 -6.93
CA GLY A 116 -8.74 4.86 -6.15
C GLY A 116 -9.87 5.00 -5.14
N ARG A 117 -10.67 3.94 -4.93
CA ARG A 117 -11.67 3.91 -3.85
C ARG A 117 -10.99 3.70 -2.51
N LEU A 118 -11.39 4.49 -1.52
CA LEU A 118 -11.06 4.24 -0.14
C LEU A 118 -11.95 3.11 0.39
N VAL A 119 -11.33 2.18 1.10
CA VAL A 119 -12.02 1.11 1.78
C VAL A 119 -11.66 1.08 3.25
N LEU A 120 -12.66 0.76 4.05
CA LEU A 120 -12.49 0.40 5.45
C LEU A 120 -12.68 -1.10 5.58
N ILE A 121 -11.72 -1.75 6.26
CA ILE A 121 -11.72 -3.18 6.47
C ILE A 121 -11.76 -3.44 7.97
N LYS A 122 -12.84 -4.07 8.44
CA LYS A 122 -12.96 -4.53 9.81
C LYS A 122 -12.57 -5.99 9.88
N VAL A 123 -11.49 -6.27 10.60
CA VAL A 123 -11.02 -7.63 10.87
C VAL A 123 -11.39 -7.99 12.29
N THR A 124 -12.30 -8.94 12.46
CA THR A 124 -12.70 -9.47 13.77
C THR A 124 -11.87 -10.73 14.06
N PHE A 125 -11.35 -10.84 15.27
CA PHE A 125 -10.50 -11.97 15.66
C PHE A 125 -11.26 -12.96 16.55
N VAL A 126 -10.78 -14.20 16.55
CA VAL A 126 -11.16 -15.18 17.57
C VAL A 126 -10.52 -14.76 18.90
N ASP A 127 -11.34 -14.57 19.94
CA ASP A 127 -10.87 -14.23 21.28
C ASP A 127 -10.47 -15.50 22.07
N GLU A 128 -9.58 -16.29 21.49
CA GLU A 128 -9.02 -17.46 22.18
C GLU A 128 -7.83 -17.02 23.02
N GLN A 129 -8.00 -17.06 24.34
CA GLN A 129 -6.88 -16.91 25.27
C GLN A 129 -6.03 -18.18 25.20
N GLY A 130 -4.85 -18.08 24.57
CA GLY A 130 -3.89 -19.18 24.64
C GLY A 130 -3.10 -19.24 25.93
N TYR A 131 -2.11 -20.12 25.95
CA TYR A 131 -1.28 -20.37 27.12
C TYR A 131 -0.41 -19.16 27.47
N LYS A 132 -0.44 -18.71 28.74
CA LYS A 132 0.28 -17.50 29.23
C LYS A 132 -0.02 -16.22 28.44
N GLY A 133 -1.24 -16.10 27.93
CA GLY A 133 -1.63 -14.98 27.08
C GLY A 133 -0.98 -15.01 25.70
N ARG A 134 -0.36 -16.12 25.29
CA ARG A 134 0.26 -16.34 23.97
C ARG A 134 -0.59 -17.23 23.07
N GLY A 135 -1.83 -16.79 22.83
CA GLY A 135 -2.78 -17.51 21.98
C GLY A 135 -2.61 -17.24 20.50
N TYR A 136 -2.92 -18.26 19.70
CA TYR A 136 -3.04 -18.14 18.26
C TYR A 136 -4.39 -17.48 17.96
N GLN A 137 -4.37 -16.21 17.57
CA GLN A 137 -5.59 -15.45 17.30
C GLN A 137 -5.79 -15.32 15.79
N ARG A 138 -6.71 -16.13 15.25
CA ARG A 138 -7.07 -16.16 13.84
C ARG A 138 -8.12 -15.08 13.52
N ALA A 139 -8.06 -14.49 12.33
CA ALA A 139 -9.17 -13.69 11.81
C ALA A 139 -10.42 -14.58 11.64
N LEU A 140 -11.52 -14.17 12.26
CA LEU A 140 -12.82 -14.82 12.19
C LEU A 140 -13.67 -14.26 11.04
N THR A 141 -13.80 -12.94 10.97
CA THR A 141 -14.55 -12.26 9.91
C THR A 141 -13.75 -11.09 9.37
N VAL A 142 -13.93 -10.81 8.08
CA VAL A 142 -13.35 -9.66 7.40
C VAL A 142 -14.48 -8.97 6.64
N GLU A 143 -14.84 -7.77 7.09
CA GLU A 143 -15.87 -6.96 6.46
C GLU A 143 -15.20 -5.79 5.74
N LEU A 144 -15.44 -5.66 4.43
CA LEU A 144 -14.91 -4.58 3.61
C LEU A 144 -16.05 -3.73 3.08
N ARG A 145 -15.93 -2.41 3.25
CA ARG A 145 -16.87 -1.43 2.71
C ARG A 145 -16.15 -0.22 2.13
N ASP A 146 -16.80 0.42 1.17
CA ASP A 146 -16.38 1.75 0.70
C ASP A 146 -16.49 2.75 1.87
N THR A 147 -15.56 3.70 1.95
CA THR A 147 -15.51 4.71 3.02
C THR A 147 -15.11 6.08 2.48
N THR A 148 -15.24 7.11 3.31
CA THR A 148 -14.76 8.48 3.04
C THR A 148 -13.58 8.83 3.95
N VAL A 149 -12.87 9.92 3.65
CA VAL A 149 -11.78 10.44 4.51
C VAL A 149 -12.37 10.84 5.87
N GLU A 150 -13.52 11.50 5.85
CA GLU A 150 -14.25 11.92 7.04
C GLU A 150 -14.58 10.74 7.94
N GLU A 151 -15.14 9.66 7.38
CA GLU A 151 -15.44 8.45 8.13
C GLU A 151 -14.17 7.81 8.73
N ILE A 152 -13.08 7.74 7.97
CA ILE A 152 -11.81 7.19 8.48
C ILE A 152 -11.35 7.94 9.73
N LEU A 153 -11.46 9.27 9.75
CA LEU A 153 -11.00 10.09 10.88
C LEU A 153 -11.89 9.97 12.13
N THR A 154 -13.07 9.35 12.03
CA THR A 154 -13.91 9.02 13.20
C THR A 154 -13.51 7.71 13.87
N ILE A 155 -12.63 6.92 13.23
CA ILE A 155 -12.27 5.58 13.69
C ILE A 155 -11.14 5.66 14.70
N GLN A 156 -11.28 4.91 15.80
CA GLN A 156 -10.24 4.75 16.80
C GLN A 156 -8.93 4.26 16.16
N GLY A 157 -7.84 5.00 16.38
CA GLY A 157 -6.52 4.75 15.76
C GLY A 157 -6.26 5.53 14.46
N TYR A 158 -7.25 6.24 13.93
CA TYR A 158 -7.15 7.11 12.74
C TYR A 158 -7.60 8.55 13.01
N THR A 159 -7.84 8.91 14.27
CA THR A 159 -8.32 10.24 14.69
C THR A 159 -7.33 11.36 14.40
N ASP A 160 -6.03 11.05 14.28
CA ASP A 160 -5.03 12.03 13.81
C ASP A 160 -4.88 11.96 12.28
N PRO A 161 -5.37 12.95 11.52
CA PRO A 161 -5.25 12.94 10.07
C PRO A 161 -3.79 12.98 9.57
N LYS A 162 -2.86 13.45 10.40
CA LYS A 162 -1.43 13.43 10.06
C LYS A 162 -0.92 11.99 9.92
N SER A 163 -1.44 11.05 10.70
CA SER A 163 -1.05 9.64 10.61
C SER A 163 -1.39 9.04 9.24
N PHE A 164 -2.63 9.24 8.78
CA PHE A 164 -3.08 8.76 7.47
C PHE A 164 -2.35 9.46 6.31
N TRP A 165 -2.08 10.76 6.47
CA TRP A 165 -1.27 11.52 5.52
C TRP A 165 0.17 10.99 5.39
N THR A 166 0.80 10.66 6.52
CA THR A 166 2.15 10.07 6.54
C THR A 166 2.17 8.73 5.82
N PHE A 167 1.25 7.82 6.18
CA PHE A 167 1.09 6.53 5.49
C PHE A 167 0.96 6.72 3.97
N LEU A 168 0.05 7.60 3.53
CA LEU A 168 -0.15 7.92 2.12
C LEU A 168 1.15 8.36 1.44
N ASN A 169 1.88 9.29 2.06
CA ASN A 169 3.10 9.81 1.48
C ASN A 169 4.24 8.82 1.44
N ASP A 170 4.36 7.95 2.43
CA ASP A 170 5.42 6.95 2.46
C ASP A 170 5.21 5.91 1.36
N GLN A 171 3.97 5.45 1.14
CA GLN A 171 3.63 4.57 0.02
C GLN A 171 3.93 5.22 -1.34
N ILE A 172 3.56 6.50 -1.50
CA ILE A 172 3.79 7.23 -2.76
C ILE A 172 5.29 7.45 -3.01
N LYS A 173 6.05 7.85 -1.98
CA LYS A 173 7.51 8.04 -2.09
C LYS A 173 8.20 6.72 -2.42
N ALA A 174 7.84 5.64 -1.74
CA ALA A 174 8.40 4.32 -2.01
C ALA A 174 8.15 3.89 -3.46
N PHE A 175 6.95 4.13 -4.00
CA PHE A 175 6.64 3.87 -5.40
C PHE A 175 7.51 4.69 -6.36
N PHE A 176 7.56 6.01 -6.20
CA PHE A 176 8.32 6.87 -7.11
C PHE A 176 9.83 6.60 -7.04
N ASN A 177 10.38 6.31 -5.85
CA ASN A 177 11.78 5.94 -5.69
C ASN A 177 12.10 4.62 -6.41
N ARG A 178 11.23 3.61 -6.29
CA ARG A 178 11.41 2.34 -7.03
C ARG A 178 11.34 2.57 -8.54
N ARG A 179 10.39 3.38 -9.00
CA ARG A 179 10.23 3.70 -10.42
C ARG A 179 11.44 4.46 -10.96
N GLN A 180 11.96 5.43 -10.21
CA GLN A 180 13.17 6.14 -10.57
C GLN A 180 14.35 5.17 -10.73
N LYS A 181 14.57 4.30 -9.75
CA LYS A 181 15.63 3.29 -9.83
C LYS A 181 15.49 2.37 -11.06
N MET A 182 14.28 1.88 -11.36
CA MET A 182 14.04 1.07 -12.55
C MET A 182 14.37 1.81 -13.85
N LEU A 183 14.12 3.13 -13.92
CA LEU A 183 14.46 3.94 -15.08
C LEU A 183 15.96 4.19 -15.20
N GLU A 184 16.65 4.36 -14.08
CA GLU A 184 18.12 4.45 -14.02
C GLU A 184 18.74 3.14 -14.52
N ASP A 185 18.32 1.99 -13.97
CA ASP A 185 18.78 0.66 -14.37
C ASP A 185 18.53 0.40 -15.87
N ALA A 186 17.34 0.77 -16.37
CA ALA A 186 17.01 0.64 -17.80
C ALA A 186 17.87 1.56 -18.69
N GLY A 187 18.21 2.75 -18.20
CA GLY A 187 19.10 3.68 -18.89
C GLY A 187 20.55 3.18 -18.97
N ASP A 188 21.03 2.51 -17.93
CA ASP A 188 22.33 1.84 -17.92
C ASP A 188 22.38 0.70 -18.95
N LEU A 189 21.38 -0.19 -18.93
CA LEU A 189 21.27 -1.29 -19.89
C LEU A 189 21.22 -0.79 -21.34
N TYR A 190 20.50 0.31 -21.59
CA TYR A 190 20.44 0.92 -22.92
C TYR A 190 21.81 1.46 -23.38
N ARG A 191 22.59 2.04 -22.46
CA ARG A 191 23.94 2.52 -22.77
C ARG A 191 24.89 1.37 -23.08
N GLU A 192 24.84 0.28 -22.31
CA GLU A 192 25.63 -0.94 -22.56
C GLU A 192 25.32 -1.52 -23.94
N MET A 193 24.04 -1.67 -24.27
CA MET A 193 23.62 -2.17 -25.59
C MET A 193 24.13 -1.30 -26.75
N ILE A 194 24.13 0.04 -26.61
CA ILE A 194 24.70 0.93 -27.63
C ILE A 194 26.21 0.68 -27.78
N GLN A 195 26.93 0.52 -26.67
CA GLN A 195 28.36 0.27 -26.71
C GLN A 195 28.69 -1.08 -27.37
N GLU A 196 27.96 -2.14 -27.02
CA GLU A 196 28.11 -3.45 -27.67
C GLU A 196 27.81 -3.38 -29.16
N THR A 197 26.73 -2.70 -29.54
CA THR A 197 26.37 -2.53 -30.97
C THR A 197 27.48 -1.81 -31.73
N LYS A 198 28.03 -0.73 -31.16
CA LYS A 198 29.17 -0.02 -31.76
C LYS A 198 30.41 -0.91 -31.87
N LEU A 199 30.70 -1.70 -30.84
CA LEU A 199 31.85 -2.60 -30.82
C LEU A 199 31.71 -3.69 -31.91
N LEU A 200 30.51 -4.26 -32.05
CA LEU A 200 30.18 -5.22 -33.11
C LEU A 200 30.36 -4.60 -34.50
N SER A 201 29.86 -3.39 -34.73
CA SER A 201 30.06 -2.70 -36.01
C SER A 201 31.52 -2.43 -36.34
N VAL A 202 32.37 -2.14 -35.34
CA VAL A 202 33.82 -1.97 -35.54
C VAL A 202 34.48 -3.32 -35.90
N LEU A 203 34.14 -4.39 -35.17
CA LEU A 203 34.69 -5.72 -35.44
C LEU A 203 34.28 -6.26 -36.82
N GLU A 204 33.05 -5.99 -37.26
CA GLU A 204 32.58 -6.33 -38.61
C GLU A 204 33.37 -5.57 -39.70
N LEU A 205 33.69 -4.29 -39.48
CA LEU A 205 34.50 -3.50 -40.40
C LEU A 205 35.96 -4.00 -40.48
N ASP A 206 36.57 -4.36 -39.36
CA ASP A 206 37.94 -4.89 -39.30
C ASP A 206 38.03 -6.26 -40.01
N LEU A 207 37.03 -7.12 -39.85
CA LEU A 207 36.94 -8.40 -40.55
C LEU A 207 36.87 -8.23 -42.08
N ILE A 208 36.07 -7.27 -42.56
CA ILE A 208 35.96 -6.96 -43.99
C ILE A 208 37.29 -6.42 -44.53
N GLN A 209 37.99 -5.57 -43.78
CA GLN A 209 39.28 -5.02 -44.22
C GLN A 209 40.39 -6.07 -44.28
N HIS A 210 40.46 -6.99 -43.31
CA HIS A 210 41.46 -8.05 -43.31
C HIS A 210 41.24 -9.14 -44.36
N ASP A 211 40.01 -9.38 -44.79
CA ASP A 211 39.74 -10.28 -45.92
C ASP A 211 40.13 -9.66 -47.28
N HIS A 212 40.10 -8.33 -47.39
CA HIS A 212 40.55 -7.62 -48.59
C HIS A 212 42.08 -7.52 -48.72
N GLU A 213 42.84 -7.60 -47.64
CA GLU A 213 44.33 -7.59 -47.67
C GLU A 213 44.95 -8.96 -48.00
N LYS A 214 44.15 -10.03 -48.04
CA LYS A 214 44.62 -11.40 -48.34
C LYS A 214 44.35 -11.89 -49.77
N VAL A 215 43.82 -11.02 -50.64
CA VAL A 215 43.59 -11.29 -52.08
C VAL A 215 44.59 -10.51 -52.91
#